data_AF-A0AAD4R4V5-F1
#
_entry.id   AF-A0AAD4R4V5-F1
#
_cell.length_a   1.000
_cell.length_b   1.000
_cell.length_c   1.000
_cell.angle_alpha   90.00
_cell.angle_beta   90.00
_cell.angle_gamma   90.00
#
_symmetry.space_group_name_H-M   'P 1'
#
loop_
_entity.id
_entity.type
_entity.pdbx_description
1 polymer ?
#
loop_
_entity_poly.entity_id
_entity_poly.type
_entity_poly.pdbx_seq_one_letter_code
_entity_poly.pdbx_strand_id
1 'polypeptide(L)'
;MLQRDSSSFLIKLIAILLFVIFTIFAILVNCIFCAVLFIGHRHFSQRPFYIVSRHLLLADALSLFAQLSVVIVIAALPLHLAKDYSLTTFYDYAVTMDTVGQTASFHFVLLQSMSQIAPFLPKQDEIIIRLSVSGTFICMVLWFWNAGFLMLFYIANCGKQFHPILMYFFYICSSAPDDNSRMIWTLMNIWFLAMLLVSLAIYGIGLRTIQRKFRTFHLSLPTTSNGTAAGPNTMLPHERKEYLQLQNRQFILIQGCLVSLFSVIRLIVFFAVPWLTQSVLNLDTNAIALANIFGNCVTILCFAANPIVYWIFNERVRRIVGQMALLAKAGESHGVRALFHRSDSNTRNGTPGKAC
;
A
#
# COMPACT_ATOMS: atom_id res chain seq x y z
N MET A 1 17.15 28.79 30.96
CA MET A 1 18.13 28.16 30.04
C MET A 1 17.53 28.16 28.65
N LEU A 2 17.96 29.09 27.78
CA LEU A 2 17.61 29.11 26.36
C LEU A 2 18.37 27.97 25.68
N GLN A 3 17.71 26.82 25.54
CA GLN A 3 18.25 25.66 24.86
C GLN A 3 18.47 26.03 23.39
N ARG A 4 19.74 26.19 23.01
CA ARG A 4 20.20 26.49 21.65
C ARG A 4 19.54 25.50 20.69
N ASP A 5 18.69 25.98 19.78
CA ASP A 5 18.02 25.20 18.74
C ASP A 5 19.06 24.35 17.98
N SER A 6 19.17 23.06 18.33
CA SER A 6 20.38 22.28 18.02
C SER A 6 20.31 21.48 16.71
N SER A 7 19.14 21.39 16.07
CA SER A 7 19.06 20.91 14.69
C SER A 7 19.54 22.02 13.77
N SER A 8 20.63 21.81 13.04
CA SER A 8 21.13 22.80 12.09
C SER A 8 20.04 23.18 11.07
N PHE A 9 19.97 24.46 10.70
CA PHE A 9 19.05 24.95 9.67
C PHE A 9 19.12 24.11 8.39
N LEU A 10 20.34 23.65 8.04
CA LEU A 10 20.60 22.76 6.92
C LEU A 10 19.84 21.43 7.02
N ILE A 11 19.80 20.78 8.19
CA ILE A 11 19.08 19.51 8.37
C ILE A 11 17.58 19.70 8.16
N LYS A 12 17.00 20.79 8.70
CA LYS A 12 15.59 21.11 8.48
C LYS A 12 15.28 21.34 7.00
N LEU A 13 16.12 22.11 6.31
CA LEU A 13 15.97 22.36 4.87
C LEU A 13 16.01 21.06 4.06
N ILE A 14 16.97 20.17 4.35
CA ILE A 14 17.06 18.85 3.72
C ILE A 14 15.80 18.02 4.00
N ALA A 15 15.32 18.00 5.25
CA ALA A 15 14.10 17.27 5.62
C ALA A 15 12.90 17.74 4.81
N ILE A 16 12.64 19.05 4.75
CA ILE A 16 11.51 19.63 4.01
C ILE A 16 11.58 19.25 2.53
N LEU A 17 12.74 19.43 1.89
CA LEU A 17 12.91 19.11 0.48
C LEU A 17 12.62 17.63 0.19
N LEU A 18 13.20 16.72 0.99
CA LEU A 18 12.99 15.29 0.82
C LEU A 18 11.53 14.88 1.08
N PHE A 19 10.92 15.37 2.16
CA PHE A 19 9.53 15.07 2.50
C PHE A 19 8.57 15.56 1.42
N VAL A 20 8.74 16.79 0.92
CA VAL A 20 7.91 17.34 -0.16
C VAL A 20 8.04 16.51 -1.43
N ILE A 21 9.26 16.25 -1.90
CA ILE A 21 9.51 15.51 -3.15
C ILE A 21 8.91 14.11 -3.06
N PHE A 22 9.20 13.35 -2.00
CA PHE A 22 8.70 11.98 -1.87
C PHE A 22 7.21 11.91 -1.59
N THR A 23 6.63 12.85 -0.86
CA THR A 23 5.18 12.88 -0.61
C THR A 23 4.42 13.19 -1.89
N ILE A 24 4.86 14.18 -2.69
CA ILE A 24 4.27 14.47 -4.00
C ILE A 24 4.37 13.25 -4.92
N PHE A 25 5.54 12.62 -4.99
CA PHE A 25 5.75 11.41 -5.78
C PHE A 25 4.77 10.29 -5.36
N ALA A 26 4.65 10.03 -4.05
CA ALA A 26 3.76 9.01 -3.53
C ALA A 26 2.28 9.32 -3.82
N ILE A 27 1.84 10.57 -3.66
CA ILE A 27 0.48 11.01 -4.00
C ILE A 27 0.21 10.79 -5.49
N LEU A 28 1.11 11.24 -6.38
CA LEU A 28 0.95 11.09 -7.83
C LEU A 28 0.81 9.63 -8.24
N VAL A 29 1.69 8.76 -7.73
CA VAL A 29 1.67 7.32 -8.00
C VAL A 29 0.37 6.67 -7.51
N ASN A 30 -0.11 7.05 -6.32
CA ASN A 30 -1.39 6.55 -5.78
C ASN A 30 -2.59 7.07 -6.58
N CYS A 31 -2.59 8.34 -7.01
CA CYS A 31 -3.63 8.91 -7.87
C CYS A 31 -3.72 8.20 -9.23
N ILE A 32 -2.58 7.94 -9.88
CA ILE A 32 -2.53 7.17 -11.13
C ILE A 32 -3.14 5.78 -10.91
N PHE A 33 -2.77 5.10 -9.81
CA PHE A 33 -3.32 3.79 -9.51
C PHE A 33 -4.81 3.81 -9.17
N CYS A 34 -5.29 4.84 -8.48
CA CYS A 34 -6.72 5.09 -8.27
C CYS A 34 -7.47 5.17 -9.61
N ALA A 35 -6.95 5.96 -10.55
CA ALA A 35 -7.51 6.09 -11.88
C ALA A 35 -7.51 4.74 -12.62
N VAL A 36 -6.46 3.93 -12.49
CA VAL A 36 -6.41 2.58 -13.08
C VAL A 36 -7.51 1.68 -12.52
N LEU A 37 -7.69 1.69 -11.20
CA LEU A 37 -8.73 0.89 -10.54
C LEU A 37 -10.15 1.36 -10.88
N PHE A 38 -10.32 2.65 -11.16
CA PHE A 38 -11.57 3.25 -11.63
C PHE A 38 -11.88 2.86 -13.08
N ILE A 39 -10.95 3.08 -14.02
CA ILE A 39 -11.15 2.70 -15.43
C ILE A 39 -11.32 1.18 -15.57
N GLY A 40 -10.50 0.40 -14.86
CA GLY A 40 -10.57 -1.05 -14.85
C GLY A 40 -11.61 -1.64 -13.91
N HIS A 41 -12.58 -0.86 -13.40
CA HIS A 41 -13.41 -1.24 -12.27
C HIS A 41 -14.06 -2.62 -12.43
N ARG A 42 -14.67 -2.90 -13.59
CA ARG A 42 -15.37 -4.16 -13.87
C ARG A 42 -14.48 -5.40 -13.72
N HIS A 43 -13.19 -5.27 -14.01
CA HIS A 43 -12.26 -6.38 -13.88
C HIS A 43 -11.68 -6.50 -12.47
N PHE A 44 -11.25 -5.38 -11.92
CA PHE A 44 -10.58 -5.37 -10.62
C PHE A 44 -11.56 -5.63 -9.46
N SER A 45 -12.84 -5.27 -9.59
CA SER A 45 -13.86 -5.55 -8.57
C SER A 45 -14.22 -7.02 -8.41
N GLN A 46 -13.87 -7.87 -9.39
CA GLN A 46 -14.18 -9.31 -9.36
C GLN A 46 -13.12 -10.16 -8.64
N ARG A 47 -12.06 -9.53 -8.14
CA ARG A 47 -10.93 -10.24 -7.53
C ARG A 47 -10.71 -9.72 -6.10
N PRO A 48 -10.84 -10.58 -5.08
CA PRO A 48 -10.68 -10.18 -3.67
C PRO A 48 -9.39 -9.41 -3.41
N PHE A 49 -8.28 -9.85 -4.03
CA PHE A 49 -6.99 -9.18 -3.94
C PHE A 49 -7.07 -7.68 -4.29
N TYR A 50 -7.70 -7.32 -5.40
CA TYR A 50 -7.80 -5.92 -5.85
C TYR A 50 -8.90 -5.14 -5.14
N ILE A 51 -9.93 -5.81 -4.60
CA ILE A 51 -10.89 -5.18 -3.68
C ILE A 51 -10.14 -4.69 -2.44
N VAL A 52 -9.32 -5.55 -1.82
CA VAL A 52 -8.50 -5.18 -0.66
C VAL A 52 -7.48 -4.09 -1.03
N SER A 53 -6.86 -4.16 -2.21
CA SER A 53 -5.93 -3.11 -2.67
C SER A 53 -6.56 -1.72 -2.76
N ARG A 54 -7.87 -1.60 -3.02
CA ARG A 54 -8.57 -0.29 -3.01
C ARG A 54 -8.62 0.31 -1.61
N HIS A 55 -8.86 -0.51 -0.59
CA HIS A 55 -8.87 -0.06 0.79
C HIS A 55 -7.45 0.21 1.31
N LEU A 56 -6.46 -0.56 0.86
CA LEU A 56 -5.04 -0.29 1.12
C LEU A 56 -4.61 1.07 0.54
N LEU A 57 -5.05 1.39 -0.69
CA LEU A 57 -4.83 2.69 -1.33
C LEU A 57 -5.43 3.85 -0.51
N LEU A 58 -6.63 3.66 0.05
CA LEU A 58 -7.26 4.63 0.94
C LEU A 58 -6.48 4.81 2.25
N ALA A 59 -6.00 3.71 2.84
CA ALA A 59 -5.19 3.75 4.06
C ALA A 59 -3.84 4.45 3.83
N ASP A 60 -3.21 4.22 2.67
CA ASP A 60 -2.00 4.93 2.26
C ASP A 60 -2.28 6.42 2.03
N ALA A 61 -3.43 6.78 1.45
CA ALA A 61 -3.85 8.17 1.27
C ALA A 61 -4.06 8.93 2.59
N LEU A 62 -4.67 8.28 3.61
CA LEU A 62 -4.81 8.86 4.95
C LEU A 62 -3.44 9.14 5.59
N SER A 63 -2.49 8.23 5.42
CA SER A 63 -1.13 8.40 5.93
C SER A 63 -0.39 9.53 5.20
N LEU A 64 -0.51 9.59 3.87
CA LEU A 64 0.09 10.67 3.06
C LEU A 64 -0.53 12.04 3.36
N PHE A 65 -1.82 12.11 3.69
CA PHE A 65 -2.46 13.34 4.14
C PHE A 65 -1.78 13.88 5.41
N ALA A 66 -1.47 13.00 6.37
CA ALA A 66 -0.74 13.39 7.57
C ALA A 66 0.70 13.82 7.30
N GLN A 67 1.38 13.20 6.34
CA GLN A 67 2.72 13.67 5.91
C GLN A 67 2.66 15.11 5.39
N LEU A 68 1.64 15.42 4.58
CA LEU A 68 1.45 16.75 4.01
C LEU A 68 1.05 17.79 5.07
N SER A 69 0.10 17.45 5.94
CA SER A 69 -0.48 18.38 6.90
C SER A 69 0.33 18.52 8.18
N VAL A 70 1.05 17.47 8.61
CA VAL A 70 1.79 17.48 9.87
C VAL A 70 3.28 17.56 9.65
N VAL A 71 3.86 16.57 8.97
CA VAL A 71 5.32 16.41 8.91
C VAL A 71 5.97 17.56 8.16
N ILE A 72 5.45 17.89 6.96
CA ILE A 72 5.97 18.99 6.14
C ILE A 72 5.74 20.34 6.84
N VAL A 73 4.55 20.56 7.40
CA VAL A 73 4.19 21.82 8.07
C VAL A 73 5.09 22.05 9.29
N ILE A 74 5.22 21.07 10.19
CA ILE A 74 6.06 21.19 11.38
C ILE A 74 7.54 21.35 11.01
N ALA A 75 8.03 20.62 10.00
CA ALA A 75 9.42 20.76 9.56
C ALA A 75 9.71 22.17 9.01
N ALA A 76 8.72 22.79 8.35
CA ALA A 76 8.83 24.13 7.77
C ALA A 76 8.65 25.28 8.77
N LEU A 77 7.90 25.06 9.87
CA LEU A 77 7.64 26.11 10.85
C LEU A 77 8.83 26.36 11.81
N PRO A 78 9.05 27.61 12.22
CA PRO A 78 9.85 27.92 13.41
C PRO A 78 9.34 27.16 14.65
N LEU A 79 10.23 26.82 15.59
CA LEU A 79 9.92 25.91 16.70
C LEU A 79 8.73 26.38 17.56
N HIS A 80 8.59 27.68 17.82
CA HIS A 80 7.47 28.22 18.60
C HIS A 80 6.13 28.03 17.86
N LEU A 81 6.06 28.39 16.57
CA LEU A 81 4.86 28.16 15.75
C LEU A 81 4.56 26.67 15.56
N ALA A 82 5.58 25.82 15.46
CA ALA A 82 5.40 24.37 15.38
C ALA A 82 4.76 23.81 16.66
N LYS A 83 5.14 24.34 17.84
CA LYS A 83 4.51 24.00 19.12
C LYS A 83 3.06 24.46 19.14
N ASP A 84 2.79 25.71 18.77
CA ASP A 84 1.42 26.25 18.75
C ASP A 84 0.53 25.45 17.78
N TYR A 85 1.06 25.09 16.61
CA TYR A 85 0.37 24.24 15.63
C TYR A 85 0.04 22.85 16.19
N SER A 86 0.96 22.24 16.95
CA SER A 86 0.77 20.92 17.56
C SER A 86 -0.32 20.88 18.65
N LEU A 87 -0.79 22.05 19.11
CA LEU A 87 -1.89 22.17 20.07
C LEU A 87 -3.26 22.34 19.38
N THR A 88 -3.29 22.40 18.06
CA THR A 88 -4.55 22.60 17.31
C THR A 88 -5.32 21.30 17.12
N THR A 89 -6.65 21.38 17.13
CA THR A 89 -7.50 20.21 16.83
C THR A 89 -7.25 19.62 15.43
N PHE A 90 -6.88 20.48 14.47
CA PHE A 90 -6.54 20.01 13.12
C PHE A 90 -5.31 19.10 13.11
N TYR A 91 -4.28 19.45 13.88
CA TYR A 91 -3.10 18.60 14.05
C TYR A 91 -3.49 17.24 14.62
N ASP A 92 -4.30 17.20 15.68
CA ASP A 92 -4.74 15.96 16.32
C ASP A 92 -5.51 15.05 15.34
N TYR A 93 -6.40 15.64 14.53
CA TYR A 93 -7.10 14.89 13.48
C TYR A 93 -6.15 14.33 12.43
N ALA A 94 -5.21 15.14 11.94
CA ALA A 94 -4.26 14.72 10.91
C ALA A 94 -3.33 13.60 11.41
N VAL A 95 -2.82 13.70 12.64
CA VAL A 95 -1.98 12.65 13.23
C VAL A 95 -2.78 11.39 13.54
N THR A 96 -4.06 11.54 13.92
CA THR A 96 -4.97 10.40 14.07
C THR A 96 -5.17 9.68 12.74
N MET A 97 -5.36 10.41 11.63
CA MET A 97 -5.47 9.83 10.29
C MET A 97 -4.23 9.00 9.89
N ASP A 98 -3.03 9.44 10.26
CA ASP A 98 -1.80 8.63 10.07
C ASP A 98 -1.87 7.31 10.84
N THR A 99 -2.31 7.36 12.10
CA THR A 99 -2.46 6.17 12.94
C THR A 99 -3.49 5.21 12.33
N VAL A 100 -4.65 5.73 11.91
CA VAL A 100 -5.69 4.93 11.23
C VAL A 100 -5.14 4.31 9.95
N GLY A 101 -4.49 5.12 9.11
CA GLY A 101 -3.93 4.69 7.84
C GLY A 101 -2.90 3.58 8.02
N GLN A 102 -1.92 3.77 8.90
CA GLN A 102 -0.88 2.76 9.12
C GLN A 102 -1.42 1.46 9.68
N THR A 103 -2.29 1.53 10.70
CA THR A 103 -2.91 0.34 11.32
C THR A 103 -3.80 -0.40 10.33
N ALA A 104 -4.64 0.32 9.58
CA ALA A 104 -5.48 -0.25 8.54
C ALA A 104 -4.64 -0.92 7.44
N SER A 105 -3.56 -0.30 6.98
CA SER A 105 -2.68 -0.89 5.97
C SER A 105 -2.11 -2.24 6.41
N PHE A 106 -1.67 -2.40 7.66
CA PHE A 106 -1.18 -3.71 8.15
C PHE A 106 -2.27 -4.78 8.16
N HIS A 107 -3.47 -4.44 8.63
CA HIS A 107 -4.59 -5.38 8.60
C HIS A 107 -5.03 -5.73 7.17
N PHE A 108 -5.03 -4.76 6.25
CA PHE A 108 -5.37 -5.02 4.84
C PHE A 108 -4.33 -5.87 4.14
N VAL A 109 -3.04 -5.73 4.45
CA VAL A 109 -1.99 -6.64 3.94
C VAL A 109 -2.24 -8.07 4.42
N LEU A 110 -2.59 -8.26 5.69
CA LEU A 110 -2.97 -9.58 6.20
C LEU A 110 -4.20 -10.12 5.47
N LEU A 111 -5.27 -9.34 5.36
CA LEU A 111 -6.49 -9.75 4.65
C LEU A 111 -6.21 -10.09 3.17
N GLN A 112 -5.34 -9.31 2.52
CA GLN A 112 -4.89 -9.55 1.15
C GLN A 112 -4.16 -10.89 1.04
N SER A 113 -3.32 -11.25 2.01
CA SER A 113 -2.65 -12.56 2.06
C SER A 113 -3.63 -13.70 2.29
N MET A 114 -4.59 -13.55 3.20
CA MET A 114 -5.60 -14.57 3.50
C MET A 114 -6.48 -14.88 2.29
N SER A 115 -6.73 -13.89 1.43
CA SER A 115 -7.45 -14.11 0.17
C SER A 115 -6.75 -15.09 -0.78
N GLN A 116 -5.43 -15.30 -0.60
CA GLN A 116 -4.62 -16.24 -1.38
C GLN A 116 -4.62 -17.66 -0.80
N ILE A 117 -5.28 -17.90 0.33
CA ILE A 117 -5.46 -19.25 0.89
C ILE A 117 -6.56 -20.01 0.12
N ALA A 118 -7.61 -19.32 -0.33
CA ALA A 118 -8.76 -19.92 -1.00
C ALA A 118 -8.43 -20.88 -2.17
N PRO A 119 -7.43 -20.59 -3.03
CA PRO A 119 -7.00 -21.52 -4.10
C PRO A 119 -6.41 -22.86 -3.63
N PHE A 120 -6.09 -23.00 -2.34
CA PHE A 120 -5.58 -24.24 -1.74
C PHE A 120 -6.67 -25.03 -1.01
N LEU A 121 -7.88 -24.48 -0.90
CA LEU A 121 -9.01 -25.13 -0.24
C LEU A 121 -9.86 -25.93 -1.24
N PRO A 122 -10.54 -26.99 -0.77
CA PRO A 122 -11.57 -27.64 -1.57
C PRO A 122 -12.66 -26.61 -1.93
N LYS A 123 -13.22 -26.71 -3.14
CA LYS A 123 -14.23 -25.77 -3.68
C LYS A 123 -13.74 -24.32 -3.83
N GLN A 124 -12.47 -24.15 -4.25
CA GLN A 124 -11.84 -22.83 -4.45
C GLN A 124 -12.71 -21.81 -5.21
N ASP A 125 -13.41 -22.22 -6.28
CA ASP A 125 -14.14 -21.30 -7.15
C ASP A 125 -15.34 -20.67 -6.44
N GLU A 126 -16.07 -21.45 -5.65
CA GLU A 126 -17.19 -20.96 -4.84
C GLU A 126 -16.70 -19.98 -3.78
N ILE A 127 -15.58 -20.29 -3.11
CA ILE A 127 -14.99 -19.44 -2.08
C ILE A 127 -14.53 -18.11 -2.68
N ILE A 128 -13.87 -18.14 -3.85
CA ILE A 128 -13.39 -16.93 -4.54
C ILE A 128 -14.56 -16.04 -4.95
N ILE A 129 -15.66 -16.62 -5.47
CA ILE A 129 -16.86 -15.87 -5.84
C ILE A 129 -17.48 -15.22 -4.59
N ARG A 130 -17.67 -15.99 -3.50
CA ARG A 130 -18.20 -15.46 -2.24
C ARG A 130 -17.34 -14.31 -1.71
N LEU A 131 -16.02 -14.50 -1.64
CA LEU A 131 -15.06 -13.47 -1.22
C LEU A 131 -15.10 -12.23 -2.13
N SER A 132 -15.37 -12.39 -3.43
CA SER A 132 -15.48 -11.24 -4.33
C SER A 132 -16.75 -10.44 -4.08
N VAL A 133 -17.87 -11.12 -3.78
CA VAL A 133 -19.16 -10.48 -3.51
C VAL A 133 -19.16 -9.81 -2.12
N SER A 134 -18.61 -10.49 -1.11
CA SER A 134 -18.55 -9.99 0.26
C SER A 134 -17.31 -9.16 0.58
N GLY A 135 -16.36 -9.04 -0.36
CA GLY A 135 -15.03 -8.48 -0.10
C GLY A 135 -15.06 -7.05 0.44
N THR A 136 -15.89 -6.18 -0.15
CA THR A 136 -16.05 -4.81 0.33
C THR A 136 -16.67 -4.77 1.74
N PHE A 137 -17.66 -5.63 2.02
CA PHE A 137 -18.24 -5.71 3.35
C PHE A 137 -17.21 -6.14 4.41
N ILE A 138 -16.40 -7.16 4.13
CA ILE A 138 -15.30 -7.59 5.01
C ILE A 138 -14.33 -6.43 5.27
N CYS A 139 -13.98 -5.67 4.23
CA CYS A 139 -13.11 -4.50 4.38
C CYS A 139 -13.76 -3.40 5.23
N MET A 140 -15.08 -3.17 5.11
CA MET A 140 -15.80 -2.21 5.95
C MET A 140 -15.81 -2.63 7.42
N VAL A 141 -16.04 -3.92 7.71
CA VAL A 141 -15.92 -4.46 9.08
C VAL A 141 -14.52 -4.20 9.64
N LEU A 142 -13.48 -4.37 8.82
CA LEU A 142 -12.11 -4.09 9.23
C LEU A 142 -11.84 -2.59 9.47
N TRP A 143 -12.49 -1.68 8.74
CA TRP A 143 -12.46 -0.25 9.05
C TRP A 143 -13.11 0.05 10.40
N PHE A 144 -14.27 -0.55 10.69
CA PHE A 144 -14.92 -0.40 12.01
C PHE A 144 -14.05 -0.97 13.14
N TRP A 145 -13.37 -2.09 12.91
CA TRP A 145 -12.40 -2.64 13.85
C TRP A 145 -11.25 -1.64 14.14
N ASN A 146 -10.66 -1.04 13.10
CA ASN A 146 -9.61 -0.03 13.29
C ASN A 146 -10.15 1.23 14.00
N ALA A 147 -11.37 1.65 13.71
CA ALA A 147 -12.02 2.76 14.42
C ALA A 147 -12.21 2.46 15.92
N GLY A 148 -12.67 1.24 16.25
CA GLY A 148 -12.79 0.79 17.64
C GLY A 148 -11.43 0.73 18.35
N PHE A 149 -10.39 0.29 17.64
CA PHE A 149 -9.02 0.26 18.15
C PHE A 149 -8.50 1.67 18.50
N LEU A 150 -8.80 2.68 17.68
CA LEU A 150 -8.46 4.08 17.99
C LEU A 150 -9.24 4.63 19.17
N MET A 151 -10.52 4.26 19.29
CA MET A 151 -11.33 4.66 20.44
C MET A 151 -10.72 4.16 21.75
N LEU A 152 -10.13 2.95 21.77
CA LEU A 152 -9.40 2.44 22.92
C LEU A 152 -8.16 3.26 23.25
N PHE A 153 -7.38 3.68 22.25
CA PHE A 153 -6.23 4.59 22.48
C PHE A 153 -6.66 5.94 23.04
N TYR A 154 -7.76 6.48 22.53
CA TYR A 154 -8.33 7.73 23.03
C TYR A 154 -8.74 7.60 24.50
N ILE A 155 -9.43 6.51 24.88
CA ILE A 155 -9.79 6.24 26.28
C ILE A 155 -8.55 6.09 27.17
N ALA A 156 -7.46 5.50 26.65
CA ALA A 156 -6.19 5.40 27.34
C ALA A 156 -5.39 6.73 27.40
N ASN A 157 -5.94 7.82 26.85
CA ASN A 157 -5.26 9.11 26.66
C ASN A 157 -3.91 8.97 25.97
N CYS A 158 -3.82 8.05 25.02
CA CYS A 158 -2.63 7.81 24.21
C CYS A 158 -2.80 8.50 22.87
N GLY A 159 -1.88 9.42 22.56
CA GLY A 159 -1.84 10.16 21.31
C GLY A 159 -0.51 9.96 20.60
N LYS A 160 -0.56 9.91 19.27
CA LYS A 160 0.62 10.04 18.43
C LYS A 160 0.97 11.52 18.32
N GLN A 161 2.26 11.84 18.34
CA GLN A 161 2.81 13.19 18.15
C GLN A 161 4.03 13.13 17.24
N PHE A 162 4.40 14.28 16.67
CA PHE A 162 5.55 14.44 15.80
C PHE A 162 6.58 15.37 16.45
N HIS A 163 7.81 14.91 16.59
CA HIS A 163 8.86 15.67 17.27
C HIS A 163 9.55 16.67 16.31
N PRO A 164 9.46 18.00 16.54
CA PRO A 164 9.91 19.02 15.58
C PRO A 164 11.44 19.17 15.42
N ILE A 165 12.23 18.50 16.25
CA ILE A 165 13.70 18.59 16.28
C ILE A 165 14.28 17.28 15.76
N LEU A 166 13.82 16.17 16.33
CA LEU A 166 14.27 14.83 15.99
C LEU A 166 13.55 14.26 14.74
N MET A 167 12.53 14.94 14.22
CA MET A 167 11.83 14.63 12.95
C MET A 167 11.27 13.21 12.88
N TYR A 168 10.63 12.73 13.95
CA TYR A 168 9.97 11.41 13.97
C TYR A 168 8.65 11.44 14.74
N PHE A 169 7.80 10.47 14.44
CA PHE A 169 6.59 10.24 15.20
C PHE A 169 6.86 9.40 16.45
N PHE A 170 6.21 9.77 17.54
CA PHE A 170 6.27 9.06 18.81
C PHE A 170 4.88 9.05 19.45
N TYR A 171 4.70 8.24 20.49
CA TYR A 171 3.42 8.13 21.20
C TYR A 171 3.61 8.60 22.63
N ILE A 172 2.66 9.38 23.13
CA ILE A 172 2.59 9.85 24.51
C ILE A 172 1.27 9.35 25.10
N CYS A 173 1.30 8.79 26.30
CA CYS A 173 0.08 8.49 27.05
C CYS A 173 0.12 9.25 28.38
N SER A 174 -0.84 10.15 28.61
CA SER A 174 -0.82 11.05 29.79
C SER A 174 -1.32 10.40 31.08
N SER A 175 -2.05 9.29 30.98
CA SER A 175 -2.76 8.68 32.12
C SER A 175 -2.11 7.41 32.68
N ALA A 176 -1.05 6.93 32.06
CA ALA A 176 -0.35 5.71 32.46
C ALA A 176 1.07 6.05 32.94
N PRO A 177 1.58 5.42 34.01
CA PRO A 177 3.01 5.51 34.31
C PRO A 177 3.80 5.09 33.06
N ASP A 178 4.95 5.74 32.82
CA ASP A 178 5.74 5.64 31.58
C ASP A 178 5.99 4.19 31.10
N ASP A 179 6.03 3.23 32.02
CA ASP A 179 6.23 1.81 31.70
C ASP A 179 5.02 1.14 31.03
N ASN A 180 3.80 1.48 31.43
CA ASN A 180 2.58 0.86 30.90
C ASN A 180 2.30 1.28 29.44
N SER A 181 2.57 2.55 29.11
CA SER A 181 2.40 3.08 27.75
C SER A 181 3.38 2.43 26.76
N ARG A 182 4.65 2.30 27.17
CA ARG A 182 5.69 1.59 26.42
C ARG A 182 5.33 0.12 26.20
N MET A 183 4.77 -0.54 27.22
CA MET A 183 4.35 -1.93 27.11
C MET A 183 3.24 -2.11 26.08
N ILE A 184 2.16 -1.32 26.16
CA ILE A 184 1.04 -1.39 25.19
C ILE A 184 1.55 -1.19 23.77
N TRP A 185 2.41 -0.19 23.58
CA TRP A 185 3.00 0.10 22.28
C TRP A 185 3.84 -1.06 21.73
N THR A 186 4.66 -1.64 22.59
CA THR A 186 5.52 -2.78 22.25
C THR A 186 4.67 -3.99 21.84
N LEU A 187 3.61 -4.30 22.60
CA LEU A 187 2.69 -5.38 22.29
C LEU A 187 2.00 -5.17 20.93
N MET A 188 1.58 -3.94 20.63
CA MET A 188 0.96 -3.62 19.36
C MET A 188 1.95 -3.79 18.19
N ASN A 189 3.20 -3.39 18.36
CA ASN A 189 4.23 -3.57 17.32
C ASN A 189 4.57 -5.05 17.09
N ILE A 190 4.64 -5.83 18.17
CA ILE A 190 4.79 -7.29 18.09
C ILE A 190 3.60 -7.91 17.33
N TRP A 191 2.38 -7.45 17.63
CA TRP A 191 1.17 -7.89 16.94
C TRP A 191 1.21 -7.59 15.44
N PHE A 192 1.54 -6.35 15.05
CA PHE A 192 1.66 -6.00 13.64
C PHE A 192 2.80 -6.73 12.93
N LEU A 193 3.94 -6.93 13.61
CA LEU A 193 5.02 -7.74 13.07
C LEU A 193 4.56 -9.18 12.83
N ALA A 194 3.86 -9.78 13.80
CA ALA A 194 3.31 -11.13 13.66
C ALA A 194 2.34 -11.23 12.47
N MET A 195 1.42 -10.27 12.31
CA MET A 195 0.52 -10.20 11.15
C MET A 195 1.27 -10.19 9.81
N LEU A 196 2.32 -9.38 9.71
CA LEU A 196 3.11 -9.27 8.49
C LEU A 196 3.96 -10.52 8.22
N LEU A 197 4.50 -11.15 9.26
CA LEU A 197 5.22 -12.42 9.13
C LEU A 197 4.29 -13.55 8.70
N VAL A 198 3.07 -13.61 9.23
CA VAL A 198 2.03 -14.54 8.77
C VAL A 198 1.69 -14.30 7.30
N SER A 199 1.55 -13.03 6.90
CA SER A 199 1.30 -12.67 5.51
C SER A 199 2.40 -13.16 4.57
N LEU A 200 3.67 -12.92 4.93
CA LEU A 200 4.83 -13.41 4.19
C LEU A 200 4.89 -14.94 4.14
N ALA A 201 4.55 -15.63 5.24
CA ALA A 201 4.51 -17.09 5.27
C ALA A 201 3.45 -17.64 4.31
N ILE A 202 2.25 -17.06 4.28
CA ILE A 202 1.18 -17.44 3.34
C ILE A 202 1.65 -17.29 1.89
N TYR A 203 2.23 -16.13 1.53
CA TYR A 203 2.75 -15.91 0.18
C TYR A 203 3.91 -16.88 -0.15
N GLY A 204 4.83 -17.12 0.79
CA GLY A 204 5.94 -18.04 0.61
C GLY A 204 5.51 -19.49 0.38
N ILE A 205 4.55 -19.98 1.16
CA ILE A 205 3.95 -21.31 0.98
C ILE A 205 3.23 -21.39 -0.38
N GLY A 206 2.49 -20.35 -0.74
CA GLY A 206 1.79 -20.28 -2.02
C GLY A 206 2.76 -20.35 -3.21
N LEU A 207 3.85 -19.58 -3.17
CA LEU A 207 4.88 -19.57 -4.22
C LEU A 207 5.55 -20.93 -4.36
N ARG A 208 5.94 -21.56 -3.24
CA ARG A 208 6.52 -22.91 -3.25
C ARG A 208 5.56 -23.93 -3.87
N THR A 209 4.27 -23.82 -3.56
CA THR A 209 3.24 -24.72 -4.11
C THR A 209 3.09 -24.55 -5.62
N ILE A 210 3.04 -23.29 -6.10
CA ILE A 210 2.97 -23.02 -7.55
C ILE A 210 4.24 -23.50 -8.27
N GLN A 211 5.43 -23.29 -7.69
CA GLN A 211 6.68 -23.78 -8.27
C GLN A 211 6.70 -25.30 -8.40
N ARG A 212 6.19 -26.04 -7.40
CA ARG A 212 6.04 -27.49 -7.48
C ARG A 212 5.12 -27.89 -8.63
N LYS A 213 3.96 -27.23 -8.77
CA LYS A 213 3.03 -27.48 -9.89
C LYS A 213 3.67 -27.21 -11.24
N PHE A 214 4.42 -26.12 -11.40
CA PHE A 214 5.16 -25.86 -12.64
C PHE A 214 6.18 -26.97 -12.95
N ARG A 215 6.93 -27.46 -11.96
CA ARG A 215 7.87 -28.57 -12.17
C ARG A 215 7.15 -29.84 -12.63
N THR A 216 6.06 -30.22 -11.96
CA THR A 216 5.26 -31.38 -12.36
C THR A 216 4.72 -31.21 -13.78
N PHE A 217 4.22 -30.04 -14.12
CA PHE A 217 3.70 -29.72 -15.45
C PHE A 217 4.79 -29.76 -16.53
N HIS A 218 6.01 -29.30 -16.22
CA HIS A 218 7.14 -29.40 -17.14
C HIS A 218 7.63 -30.84 -17.34
N LEU A 219 7.54 -31.69 -16.31
CA LEU A 219 7.87 -33.11 -16.40
C LEU A 219 6.83 -33.92 -17.17
N SER A 220 5.57 -33.47 -17.23
CA SER A 220 4.52 -34.15 -18.00
C SER A 220 4.48 -33.77 -19.49
N LEU A 221 5.27 -32.77 -19.92
CA LEU A 221 5.30 -32.37 -21.33
C LEU A 221 6.02 -33.44 -22.17
N PRO A 222 5.44 -33.85 -23.32
CA PRO A 222 6.11 -34.77 -24.22
C PRO A 222 7.43 -34.14 -24.70
N THR A 223 8.52 -34.89 -24.56
CA THR A 223 9.81 -34.55 -25.16
C THR A 223 9.69 -34.68 -26.67
N THR A 224 10.13 -33.67 -27.41
CA THR A 224 10.22 -33.79 -28.87
C THR A 224 11.30 -34.81 -29.23
N SER A 225 11.27 -35.36 -30.46
CA SER A 225 12.28 -36.29 -30.97
C SER A 225 13.72 -35.75 -30.87
N ASN A 226 13.88 -34.44 -30.77
CA ASN A 226 15.17 -33.76 -30.67
C ASN A 226 15.61 -33.52 -29.20
N GLY A 227 14.88 -34.07 -28.22
CA GLY A 227 15.18 -33.91 -26.79
C GLY A 227 14.89 -32.52 -26.23
N THR A 228 14.41 -31.57 -27.04
CA THR A 228 13.99 -30.25 -26.56
C THR A 228 12.56 -30.30 -26.05
N ALA A 229 12.31 -29.66 -24.91
CA ALA A 229 10.96 -29.55 -24.35
C ALA A 229 10.07 -28.79 -25.34
N ALA A 230 8.92 -29.38 -25.67
CA ALA A 230 7.86 -28.76 -26.44
C ALA A 230 7.51 -27.39 -25.83
N GLY A 231 7.64 -26.31 -26.63
CA GLY A 231 7.32 -24.96 -26.18
C GLY A 231 5.83 -24.79 -25.86
N PRO A 232 5.42 -23.71 -25.18
CA PRO A 232 4.02 -23.47 -24.82
C PRO A 232 3.06 -23.37 -26.01
N ASN A 233 3.57 -23.22 -27.24
CA ASN A 233 2.78 -23.19 -28.47
C ASN A 233 2.33 -24.58 -28.96
N THR A 234 2.97 -25.67 -28.48
CA THR A 234 2.61 -27.05 -28.85
C THR A 234 1.74 -27.73 -27.80
N MET A 235 1.40 -27.04 -26.71
CA MET A 235 0.51 -27.54 -25.66
C MET A 235 -0.94 -27.64 -26.13
N LEU A 236 -1.68 -28.61 -25.60
CA LEU A 236 -3.12 -28.68 -25.84
C LEU A 236 -3.80 -27.41 -25.28
N PRO A 237 -4.92 -26.94 -25.88
CA PRO A 237 -5.57 -25.70 -25.46
C PRO A 237 -5.93 -25.66 -23.96
N HIS A 238 -6.30 -26.80 -23.38
CA HIS A 238 -6.65 -26.90 -21.95
C HIS A 238 -5.42 -26.78 -21.03
N GLU A 239 -4.31 -27.43 -21.38
CA GLU A 239 -3.02 -27.33 -20.69
C GLU A 239 -2.47 -25.90 -20.73
N ARG A 240 -2.54 -25.26 -21.90
CA ARG A 240 -2.12 -23.87 -22.07
C ARG A 240 -2.93 -22.93 -21.17
N LYS A 241 -4.24 -23.16 -21.04
CA LYS A 241 -5.11 -22.37 -20.15
C LYS A 241 -4.71 -22.54 -18.69
N GLU A 242 -4.44 -23.76 -18.24
CA GLU A 242 -3.98 -24.03 -16.87
C GLU A 242 -2.62 -23.38 -16.58
N TYR A 243 -1.66 -23.52 -17.51
CA TYR A 243 -0.35 -22.89 -17.41
C TYR A 243 -0.46 -21.36 -17.25
N LEU A 244 -1.26 -20.71 -18.08
CA LEU A 244 -1.51 -19.27 -17.98
C LEU A 244 -2.20 -18.88 -16.66
N GLN A 245 -3.08 -19.73 -16.12
CA GLN A 245 -3.68 -19.48 -14.81
C GLN A 245 -2.66 -19.58 -13.68
N LEU A 246 -1.78 -20.59 -13.70
CA LEU A 246 -0.68 -20.73 -12.73
C LEU A 246 0.28 -19.55 -12.78
N GLN A 247 0.63 -19.10 -13.99
CA GLN A 247 1.51 -17.95 -14.20
C GLN A 247 0.88 -16.66 -13.65
N ASN A 248 -0.40 -16.41 -13.96
CA ASN A 248 -1.13 -15.27 -13.42
C ASN A 248 -1.21 -15.31 -11.89
N ARG A 249 -1.41 -16.49 -11.29
CA ARG A 249 -1.41 -16.67 -9.83
C ARG A 249 -0.03 -16.40 -9.23
N GLN A 250 1.05 -16.88 -9.86
CA GLN A 250 2.41 -16.60 -9.43
C GLN A 250 2.68 -15.10 -9.34
N PHE A 251 2.28 -14.33 -10.35
CA PHE A 251 2.45 -12.87 -10.33
C PHE A 251 1.67 -12.19 -9.20
N ILE A 252 0.45 -12.64 -8.90
CA ILE A 252 -0.33 -12.10 -7.77
C ILE A 252 0.35 -12.41 -6.43
N LEU A 253 0.89 -13.62 -6.26
CA LEU A 253 1.63 -13.99 -5.05
C LEU A 253 2.93 -13.19 -4.89
N ILE A 254 3.68 -12.96 -5.98
CA ILE A 254 4.87 -12.11 -5.96
C ILE A 254 4.50 -10.68 -5.58
N GLN A 255 3.43 -10.13 -6.17
CA GLN A 255 2.94 -8.79 -5.83
C GLN A 255 2.64 -8.67 -4.34
N GLY A 256 1.83 -9.59 -3.81
CA GLY A 256 1.45 -9.57 -2.40
C GLY A 256 2.62 -9.80 -1.45
N CYS A 257 3.58 -10.64 -1.83
CA CYS A 257 4.83 -10.84 -1.09
C CYS A 257 5.64 -9.54 -1.00
N LEU A 258 5.82 -8.83 -2.11
CA LEU A 258 6.55 -7.56 -2.13
C LEU A 258 5.83 -6.46 -1.33
N VAL A 259 4.50 -6.35 -1.45
CA VAL A 259 3.68 -5.43 -0.64
C VAL A 259 3.85 -5.72 0.86
N SER A 260 3.84 -7.01 1.24
CA SER A 260 4.07 -7.43 2.62
C SER A 260 5.49 -7.09 3.09
N LEU A 261 6.50 -7.31 2.24
CA LEU A 261 7.88 -6.98 2.55
C LEU A 261 8.08 -5.48 2.76
N PHE A 262 7.52 -4.62 1.90
CA PHE A 262 7.57 -3.16 2.09
C PHE A 262 6.86 -2.73 3.38
N SER A 263 5.78 -3.41 3.76
CA SER A 263 5.09 -3.16 5.03
C SER A 263 5.96 -3.55 6.24
N VAL A 264 6.74 -4.64 6.15
CA VAL A 264 7.72 -5.03 7.17
C VAL A 264 8.84 -4.01 7.26
N ILE A 265 9.42 -3.60 6.13
CA ILE A 265 10.46 -2.56 6.08
C ILE A 265 9.93 -1.27 6.73
N ARG A 266 8.72 -0.85 6.38
CA ARG A 266 8.06 0.31 6.99
C ARG A 266 7.93 0.18 8.50
N LEU A 267 7.44 -0.97 8.98
CA LEU A 267 7.30 -1.24 10.41
C LEU A 267 8.66 -1.16 11.13
N ILE A 268 9.68 -1.85 10.60
CA ILE A 268 11.04 -1.86 11.16
C ILE A 268 11.63 -0.46 11.17
N VAL A 269 11.54 0.28 10.07
CA VAL A 269 12.11 1.62 9.97
C VAL A 269 11.44 2.58 10.93
N PHE A 270 10.11 2.54 11.02
CA PHE A 270 9.36 3.41 11.92
C PHE A 270 9.66 3.13 13.40
N PHE A 271 9.94 1.87 13.76
CA PHE A 271 10.17 1.47 15.16
C PHE A 271 11.63 1.34 15.58
N ALA A 272 12.39 0.58 14.81
CA ALA A 272 13.76 0.24 15.17
C ALA A 272 14.69 1.43 14.99
N VAL A 273 14.49 2.30 13.98
CA VAL A 273 15.45 3.40 13.72
C VAL A 273 15.50 4.40 14.87
N PRO A 274 14.38 4.96 15.39
CA PRO A 274 14.43 5.85 16.54
C PRO A 274 15.04 5.17 17.77
N TRP A 275 14.65 3.91 18.03
CA TRP A 275 15.15 3.16 19.18
C TRP A 275 16.66 2.86 19.09
N LEU A 276 17.14 2.38 17.95
CA LEU A 276 18.55 2.05 17.70
C LEU A 276 19.43 3.30 17.82
N THR A 277 19.00 4.40 17.21
CA THR A 277 19.79 5.65 17.18
C THR A 277 19.90 6.30 18.56
N GLN A 278 18.82 6.29 19.34
CA GLN A 278 18.78 6.85 20.69
C GLN A 278 19.40 5.92 21.75
N SER A 279 19.08 4.63 21.73
CA SER A 279 19.39 3.71 22.84
C SER A 279 20.67 2.92 22.65
N VAL A 280 20.98 2.53 21.41
CA VAL A 280 22.10 1.60 21.12
C VAL A 280 23.33 2.35 20.65
N LEU A 281 23.16 3.29 19.72
CA LEU A 281 24.27 4.01 19.10
C LEU A 281 24.64 5.31 19.83
N ASN A 282 23.78 5.80 20.73
CA ASN A 282 23.96 7.04 21.50
C ASN A 282 24.45 8.21 20.62
N LEU A 283 23.81 8.38 19.47
CA LEU A 283 24.21 9.38 18.48
C LEU A 283 23.91 10.80 18.96
N ASP A 284 24.59 11.79 18.38
CA ASP A 284 24.27 13.19 18.62
C ASP A 284 22.89 13.56 18.02
N THR A 285 22.31 14.67 18.49
CA THR A 285 20.95 15.09 18.08
C THR A 285 20.81 15.24 16.56
N ASN A 286 21.87 15.68 15.87
CA ASN A 286 21.87 15.86 14.43
C ASN A 286 21.85 14.51 13.68
N ALA A 287 22.68 13.54 14.10
CA ALA A 287 22.67 12.22 13.48
C ALA A 287 21.36 11.46 13.75
N ILE A 288 20.77 11.60 14.95
CA ILE A 288 19.43 11.05 15.25
C ILE A 288 18.39 11.66 14.30
N ALA A 289 18.39 12.99 14.15
CA ALA A 289 17.46 13.68 13.26
C ALA A 289 17.62 13.20 11.80
N LEU A 290 18.85 13.07 11.29
CA LEU A 290 19.11 12.56 9.94
C LEU A 290 18.64 11.12 9.75
N ALA A 291 18.87 10.24 10.71
CA ALA A 291 18.41 8.86 10.65
C ALA A 291 16.87 8.79 10.64
N ASN A 292 16.21 9.62 11.43
CA ASN A 292 14.75 9.73 11.45
C ASN A 292 14.17 10.35 10.17
N ILE A 293 14.84 11.34 9.58
CA ILE A 293 14.48 11.88 8.26
C ILE A 293 14.55 10.75 7.22
N PHE A 294 15.64 10.00 7.19
CA PHE A 294 15.77 8.84 6.32
C PHE A 294 14.64 7.83 6.56
N GLY A 295 14.31 7.54 7.82
CA GLY A 295 13.25 6.61 8.17
C GLY A 295 11.86 7.05 7.69
N ASN A 296 11.53 8.34 7.81
CA ASN A 296 10.29 8.91 7.27
C ASN A 296 10.29 8.86 5.73
N CYS A 297 11.40 9.19 5.08
CA CYS A 297 11.53 9.07 3.62
C CYS A 297 11.25 7.64 3.13
N VAL A 298 11.83 6.63 3.78
CA VAL A 298 11.57 5.22 3.45
C VAL A 298 10.09 4.87 3.70
N THR A 299 9.50 5.36 4.78
CA THR A 299 8.07 5.17 5.08
C THR A 299 7.19 5.75 3.96
N ILE A 300 7.48 6.97 3.50
CA ILE A 300 6.78 7.63 2.40
C ILE A 300 6.91 6.81 1.09
N LEU A 301 8.13 6.36 0.77
CA LEU A 301 8.38 5.54 -0.42
C LEU A 301 7.65 4.20 -0.35
N CYS A 302 7.47 3.61 0.83
CA CYS A 302 6.67 2.39 1.00
C CYS A 302 5.19 2.59 0.62
N PHE A 303 4.61 3.78 0.86
CA PHE A 303 3.24 4.10 0.38
C PHE A 303 3.16 4.19 -1.16
N ALA A 304 4.25 4.56 -1.83
CA ALA A 304 4.31 4.55 -3.30
C ALA A 304 4.59 3.16 -3.88
N ALA A 305 5.27 2.29 -3.12
CA ALA A 305 5.70 0.97 -3.57
C ALA A 305 4.52 0.06 -3.95
N ASN A 306 3.39 0.18 -3.27
CA ASN A 306 2.19 -0.64 -3.51
C ASN A 306 1.71 -0.52 -4.98
N PRO A 307 1.29 0.67 -5.48
CA PRO A 307 1.05 0.90 -6.91
C PRO A 307 2.16 0.44 -7.86
N ILE A 308 3.43 0.69 -7.53
CA ILE A 308 4.57 0.36 -8.39
C ILE A 308 4.67 -1.16 -8.58
N VAL A 309 4.51 -1.92 -7.50
CA VAL A 309 4.47 -3.39 -7.56
C VAL A 309 3.34 -3.86 -8.48
N TYR A 310 2.13 -3.28 -8.36
CA TYR A 310 1.03 -3.62 -9.26
C TYR A 310 1.35 -3.28 -10.71
N TRP A 311 2.00 -2.14 -10.97
CA TRP A 311 2.40 -1.74 -12.32
C TRP A 311 3.45 -2.68 -12.94
N ILE A 312 4.47 -3.07 -12.18
CA ILE A 312 5.55 -3.96 -12.65
C ILE A 312 5.04 -5.36 -12.99
N PHE A 313 4.08 -5.89 -12.23
CA PHE A 313 3.68 -7.29 -12.37
C PHE A 313 2.29 -7.50 -13.00
N ASN A 314 1.47 -6.46 -13.17
CA ASN A 314 0.15 -6.57 -13.80
C ASN A 314 0.13 -5.92 -15.19
N GLU A 315 0.07 -6.77 -16.23
CA GLU A 315 0.02 -6.33 -17.63
C GLU A 315 -1.19 -5.44 -17.94
N ARG A 316 -2.34 -5.68 -17.30
CA ARG A 316 -3.54 -4.88 -17.51
C ARG A 316 -3.39 -3.49 -16.92
N VAL A 317 -2.75 -3.36 -15.75
CA VAL A 317 -2.40 -2.05 -15.17
C VAL A 317 -1.52 -1.29 -16.16
N ARG A 318 -0.44 -1.91 -16.69
CA ARG A 318 0.41 -1.29 -17.72
C ARG A 318 -0.35 -0.83 -18.95
N ARG A 319 -1.25 -1.68 -19.45
CA ARG A 319 -2.05 -1.37 -20.64
C ARG A 319 -2.96 -0.17 -20.41
N ILE A 320 -3.63 -0.11 -19.25
CA ILE A 320 -4.50 1.02 -18.90
C ILE A 320 -3.68 2.31 -18.75
N VAL A 321 -2.53 2.27 -18.07
CA VAL A 321 -1.63 3.43 -17.96
C VAL A 321 -1.13 3.88 -19.34
N GLY A 322 -0.75 2.93 -20.22
CA GLY A 322 -0.35 3.23 -21.59
C GLY A 322 -1.47 3.89 -22.40
N GLN A 323 -2.71 3.45 -22.24
CA GLN A 323 -3.88 4.07 -22.86
C GLN A 323 -4.13 5.49 -22.33
N MET A 324 -4.02 5.71 -21.02
CA MET A 324 -4.11 7.06 -20.44
C MET A 324 -3.04 8.00 -20.99
N ALA A 325 -1.80 7.52 -21.13
CA ALA A 325 -0.70 8.31 -21.67
C ALA A 325 -0.90 8.66 -23.16
N LEU A 326 -1.44 7.72 -23.95
CA LEU A 326 -1.79 7.98 -25.35
C LEU A 326 -2.94 9.00 -25.47
N LEU A 327 -3.95 8.91 -24.59
CA LEU A 327 -5.04 9.88 -24.55
C LEU A 327 -4.58 11.27 -24.11
N ALA A 328 -3.64 11.37 -23.18
CA ALA A 328 -3.04 12.65 -22.78
C ALA A 328 -2.32 13.31 -23.97
N LYS A 329 -1.49 12.55 -24.71
CA LYS A 329 -0.82 13.03 -25.93
C LYS A 329 -1.79 13.40 -27.05
N ALA A 330 -2.85 12.62 -27.25
CA ALA A 330 -3.89 12.91 -28.23
C ALA A 330 -4.71 14.14 -27.83
N GLY A 331 -4.96 14.34 -26.53
CA GLY A 331 -5.62 15.52 -25.98
C GLY A 331 -4.80 16.80 -26.18
N GLU A 332 -3.47 16.73 -26.09
CA GLU A 332 -2.59 17.84 -26.48
C GLU A 332 -2.67 18.15 -27.98
N SER A 333 -2.84 17.11 -28.82
CA SER A 333 -2.96 17.26 -30.27
C SER A 333 -4.35 17.75 -30.72
N HIS A 334 -5.41 17.42 -29.97
CA HIS A 334 -6.80 17.78 -30.26
C HIS A 334 -7.35 18.93 -29.40
N GLY A 335 -6.57 19.44 -28.44
CA GLY A 335 -6.82 20.67 -27.68
C GLY A 335 -6.80 21.94 -28.54
N VAL A 336 -6.58 21.82 -29.86
CA VAL A 336 -6.77 22.89 -30.84
C VAL A 336 -8.06 22.75 -31.66
N ARG A 337 -8.74 21.59 -31.68
CA ARG A 337 -9.99 21.41 -32.46
C ARG A 337 -10.69 20.09 -32.12
N ALA A 338 -11.95 20.19 -31.71
CA ALA A 338 -12.99 19.17 -31.96
C ALA A 338 -13.14 17.95 -31.02
N LEU A 339 -13.29 18.17 -29.71
CA LEU A 339 -13.83 17.14 -28.80
C LEU A 339 -15.26 17.40 -28.29
N PHE A 340 -15.99 18.35 -28.90
CA PHE A 340 -17.41 18.61 -28.58
C PHE A 340 -18.42 18.27 -29.68
N HIS A 341 -18.03 17.69 -30.82
CA HIS A 341 -18.96 17.55 -31.96
C HIS A 341 -19.34 16.11 -32.38
N ARG A 342 -19.01 15.06 -31.63
CA ARG A 342 -19.20 13.68 -32.16
C ARG A 342 -19.82 12.64 -31.21
N SER A 343 -20.59 13.08 -30.21
CA SER A 343 -21.33 12.14 -29.35
C SER A 343 -22.82 11.94 -29.68
N ASP A 344 -23.38 12.63 -30.68
CA ASP A 344 -24.85 12.64 -30.88
C ASP A 344 -25.40 11.93 -32.13
N SER A 345 -24.57 11.34 -32.99
CA SER A 345 -25.08 10.88 -34.31
C SER A 345 -25.19 9.37 -34.53
N ASN A 346 -25.20 8.52 -33.50
CA ASN A 346 -25.36 7.07 -33.70
C ASN A 346 -26.37 6.43 -32.73
N THR A 347 -27.64 6.84 -32.85
CA THR A 347 -28.77 5.98 -32.47
C THR A 347 -29.81 5.98 -33.60
N ARG A 348 -30.35 4.77 -33.85
CA ARG A 348 -31.44 4.41 -34.78
C ARG A 348 -31.04 4.19 -36.25
N ASN A 349 -30.77 2.93 -36.56
CA ASN A 349 -31.70 2.16 -37.38
C ASN A 349 -31.48 0.66 -37.13
N GLY A 350 -32.30 0.09 -36.24
CA GLY A 350 -32.42 -1.34 -36.03
C GLY A 350 -33.51 -1.90 -36.94
N THR A 351 -33.16 -2.89 -37.75
CA THR A 351 -34.09 -3.82 -38.38
C THR A 351 -34.33 -5.01 -37.44
N PRO A 352 -35.58 -5.46 -37.23
CA PRO A 352 -35.86 -6.68 -36.49
C PRO A 352 -35.77 -7.89 -37.44
N GLY A 353 -34.83 -8.80 -37.16
CA GLY A 353 -34.75 -10.12 -37.80
C GLY A 353 -35.79 -11.08 -37.24
N LYS A 354 -36.40 -11.85 -38.14
CA LYS A 354 -37.57 -12.72 -37.98
C LYS A 354 -37.29 -14.03 -37.21
N ALA A 355 -38.39 -14.53 -36.65
CA ALA A 355 -38.74 -15.89 -36.23
C ALA A 355 -37.94 -17.06 -36.83
N CYS A 356 -37.59 -18.01 -35.95
CA CYS A 356 -38.01 -19.41 -35.98
C CYS A 356 -38.09 -19.92 -34.53
#